data_AF-A0A0T6Y539-F1
#
_entry.id   AF-A0A0T6Y539-F1
#
_cell.length_a   1.000
_cell.length_b   1.000
_cell.length_c   1.000
_cell.angle_alpha   90.00
_cell.angle_beta   90.00
_cell.angle_gamma   90.00
#
_symmetry.space_group_name_H-M   'P 1'
#
loop_
_entity.id
_entity.type
_entity.pdbx_description
1 polymer ?
#
loop_
_entity_poly.entity_id
_entity_poly.type
_entity_poly.pdbx_seq_one_letter_code
_entity_poly.pdbx_strand_id
1 'polypeptide(L)'
;MLLELPQDIAISEPVYRAAVLFRRRKLIGKPKPRKVYVPKPKPRAPADDHVWAFRAYRLQQSPHLTPTDYVRMRSLELRISPDVMLGPSRKRTVTTQRNRIILELRQRGLSLQQIGLVLHRDHTSILHAIRRVEAAEGDDEAKNWVRRKNRQSLESQHRIRAEKEAAL
;
A
#
# COMPACT_ATOMS: atom_id res chain seq x y z
N MET A 1 13.89 53.42 -66.43
CA MET A 1 12.77 52.52 -66.08
C MET A 1 12.63 52.53 -64.57
N LEU A 2 11.64 53.25 -64.07
CA LEU A 2 11.26 53.26 -62.66
C LEU A 2 10.57 51.92 -62.36
N LEU A 3 11.21 51.06 -61.57
CA LEU A 3 10.51 49.94 -60.95
C LEU A 3 9.89 50.48 -59.67
N GLU A 4 8.62 50.85 -59.79
CA GLU A 4 7.75 51.25 -58.70
C GLU A 4 7.71 50.14 -57.65
N LEU A 5 8.11 50.48 -56.43
CA LEU A 5 7.80 49.66 -55.26
C LEU A 5 6.27 49.64 -55.13
N PRO A 6 5.62 48.47 -55.04
CA PRO A 6 4.20 48.43 -54.70
C PRO A 6 4.04 48.99 -53.28
N GLN A 7 3.58 50.25 -53.23
CA GLN A 7 2.91 50.79 -52.06
C GLN A 7 1.63 49.99 -51.82
N ASP A 8 1.23 49.95 -50.56
CA ASP A 8 -0.09 49.53 -50.10
C ASP A 8 -0.37 48.02 -50.01
N ILE A 9 0.24 47.41 -48.99
CA ILE A 9 -0.58 46.62 -48.07
C ILE A 9 -0.71 47.45 -46.79
N ALA A 10 -1.51 48.52 -46.87
CA ALA A 10 -2.03 49.21 -45.71
C ALA A 10 -2.92 48.22 -44.96
N ILE A 11 -2.31 47.42 -44.08
CA ILE A 11 -3.06 46.62 -43.12
C ILE A 11 -3.80 47.66 -42.28
N SER A 12 -5.11 47.77 -42.52
CA SER A 12 -5.94 48.76 -41.82
C SER A 12 -5.65 48.71 -40.31
N GLU A 13 -5.47 49.87 -39.69
CA GLU A 13 -5.23 50.01 -38.24
C GLU A 13 -6.05 49.05 -37.37
N PRO A 14 -7.36 48.77 -37.62
CA PRO A 14 -8.12 47.82 -36.81
C PRO A 14 -7.56 46.39 -36.87
N VAL A 15 -7.05 45.93 -38.02
CA VAL A 15 -6.51 44.57 -38.19
C VAL A 15 -5.15 44.42 -37.49
N TYR A 16 -4.28 45.43 -37.59
CA TYR A 16 -2.99 45.42 -36.89
C TYR A 16 -3.20 45.49 -35.36
N ARG A 17 -4.14 46.32 -34.91
CA ARG A 17 -4.50 46.46 -33.49
C ARG A 17 -5.14 45.18 -32.93
N ALA A 18 -6.01 44.53 -33.71
CA ALA A 18 -6.60 43.23 -33.35
C ALA A 18 -5.54 42.12 -33.26
N ALA A 19 -4.61 42.05 -34.22
CA ALA A 19 -3.53 41.06 -34.21
C ALA A 19 -2.56 41.26 -33.02
N VAL A 20 -2.22 42.51 -32.68
CA VAL A 20 -1.41 42.84 -31.50
C VAL A 20 -2.12 42.48 -30.19
N LEU A 21 -3.43 42.76 -30.08
CA LEU A 21 -4.24 42.38 -28.92
C LEU A 21 -4.38 40.85 -28.78
N PHE A 22 -4.53 40.12 -29.89
CA PHE A 22 -4.63 38.66 -29.90
C PHE A 22 -3.30 38.00 -29.50
N ARG A 23 -2.15 38.51 -29.97
CA ARG A 23 -0.82 38.03 -29.54
C ARG A 23 -0.55 38.33 -28.06
N ARG A 24 -0.95 39.51 -27.55
CA ARG A 24 -0.82 39.85 -26.11
C ARG A 24 -1.64 38.91 -25.22
N ARG A 25 -2.87 38.54 -25.63
CA ARG A 25 -3.70 37.57 -24.88
C ARG A 25 -3.11 36.15 -24.84
N LYS A 26 -2.32 35.75 -25.85
CA LYS A 26 -1.68 34.43 -25.90
C LYS A 26 -0.41 34.34 -25.03
N LEU A 27 0.24 35.47 -24.76
CA LEU A 27 1.43 35.56 -23.89
C LEU A 27 1.07 35.66 -22.41
N ILE A 28 -0.12 36.16 -22.08
CA ILE A 28 -0.65 36.14 -20.71
C ILE A 28 -1.33 34.78 -20.52
N GLY A 29 -0.54 33.77 -20.12
CA GLY A 29 -1.10 32.48 -19.72
C GLY A 29 -2.27 32.67 -18.76
N LYS A 30 -3.30 31.81 -18.85
CA LYS A 30 -4.48 31.90 -17.96
C LYS A 30 -4.00 32.09 -16.51
N PRO A 31 -4.51 33.09 -15.78
CA PRO A 31 -4.09 33.32 -14.41
C PRO A 31 -4.28 32.01 -13.63
N LYS A 32 -3.22 31.53 -12.97
CA LYS A 32 -3.34 30.34 -12.12
C LYS A 32 -4.47 30.59 -11.12
N PRO A 33 -5.43 29.68 -10.96
CA PRO A 33 -6.50 29.86 -9.99
C PRO A 33 -5.84 30.10 -8.62
N ARG A 34 -6.35 31.09 -7.87
CA ARG A 34 -5.88 31.34 -6.51
C ARG A 34 -6.07 30.04 -5.72
N LYS A 35 -4.99 29.54 -5.10
CA LYS A 35 -5.07 28.37 -4.22
C LYS A 35 -5.96 28.75 -3.03
N VAL A 36 -7.23 28.34 -3.06
CA VAL A 36 -8.11 28.44 -1.90
C VAL A 36 -7.55 27.46 -0.86
N TYR A 37 -7.01 28.01 0.22
CA TYR A 37 -6.58 27.18 1.34
C TYR A 37 -7.81 26.57 1.98
N VAL A 38 -8.00 25.26 1.76
CA VAL A 38 -8.96 24.46 2.54
C VAL A 38 -8.19 23.95 3.75
N PRO A 39 -8.57 24.34 4.99
CA PRO A 39 -7.96 23.79 6.18
C PRO A 39 -8.04 22.28 6.15
N LYS A 40 -6.91 21.59 6.40
CA LYS A 40 -6.92 20.13 6.51
C LYS A 40 -7.86 19.76 7.66
N PRO A 41 -8.81 18.82 7.46
CA PRO A 41 -9.68 18.38 8.54
C PRO A 41 -8.81 17.86 9.70
N LYS A 42 -9.15 18.26 10.92
CA LYS A 42 -8.48 17.75 12.13
C LYS A 42 -8.62 16.21 12.14
N PRO A 43 -7.58 15.47 12.54
CA PRO A 43 -7.72 14.03 12.72
C PRO A 43 -8.84 13.77 13.74
N ARG A 44 -9.75 12.86 13.40
CA ARG A 44 -10.78 12.43 14.35
C ARG A 44 -10.10 11.79 15.56
N ALA A 45 -10.75 11.88 16.72
CA ALA A 45 -10.34 11.10 17.88
C ALA A 45 -10.25 9.60 17.52
N PRO A 46 -9.36 8.83 18.18
CA PRO A 46 -9.34 7.39 18.01
C PRO A 46 -10.74 6.83 18.30
N ALA A 47 -11.16 5.84 17.52
CA ALA A 47 -12.49 5.26 17.72
C ALA A 47 -12.57 4.55 19.07
N ASP A 48 -13.64 4.82 19.81
CA ASP A 48 -13.92 4.20 21.10
C ASP A 48 -14.13 2.68 20.97
N ASP A 49 -13.93 1.96 22.07
CA ASP A 49 -14.02 0.50 22.13
C ASP A 49 -15.34 -0.05 21.60
N HIS A 50 -16.45 0.63 21.90
CA HIS A 50 -17.78 0.24 21.41
C HIS A 50 -17.89 0.35 19.88
N VAL A 51 -17.20 1.30 19.25
CA VAL A 51 -17.18 1.46 17.79
C VAL A 51 -16.44 0.30 17.14
N TRP A 52 -15.33 -0.14 17.72
CA TRP A 52 -14.59 -1.32 17.25
C TRP A 52 -15.45 -2.58 17.36
N ALA A 53 -16.07 -2.79 18.53
CA ALA A 53 -16.96 -3.93 18.77
C ALA A 53 -18.15 -3.94 17.80
N PHE A 54 -18.81 -2.80 17.60
CA PHE A 54 -19.93 -2.69 16.67
C PHE A 54 -19.53 -2.98 15.22
N ARG A 55 -18.34 -2.53 14.78
CA ARG A 55 -17.84 -2.82 13.43
C ARG A 55 -17.55 -4.31 13.23
N ALA A 56 -16.94 -4.96 14.22
CA ALA A 56 -16.69 -6.41 14.18
C ALA A 56 -18.02 -7.19 14.15
N TYR A 57 -18.96 -6.83 15.03
CA TYR A 57 -20.30 -7.41 15.06
C TYR A 57 -21.02 -7.29 13.71
N ARG A 58 -20.98 -6.11 13.09
CA ARG A 58 -21.62 -5.89 11.78
C ARG A 58 -21.03 -6.79 10.69
N LEU A 59 -19.72 -7.04 10.69
CA LEU A 59 -19.10 -7.97 9.75
C LEU A 59 -19.55 -9.41 10.02
N GLN A 60 -19.63 -9.80 11.29
CA GLN A 60 -20.07 -11.14 11.70
C GLN A 60 -21.52 -11.44 11.29
N GLN A 61 -22.40 -10.43 11.30
CA GLN A 61 -23.79 -10.56 10.84
C GLN A 61 -23.94 -10.63 9.31
N SER A 62 -22.84 -10.51 8.55
CA SER A 62 -22.92 -10.61 7.09
C SER A 62 -23.25 -12.05 6.68
N PRO A 63 -24.26 -12.28 5.82
CA PRO A 63 -24.68 -13.63 5.43
C PRO A 63 -23.59 -14.38 4.65
N HIS A 64 -22.69 -13.66 3.99
CA HIS A 64 -21.56 -14.22 3.25
C HIS A 64 -20.27 -13.56 3.71
N LEU A 65 -19.60 -14.20 4.69
CA LEU A 65 -18.33 -13.70 5.20
C LEU A 65 -17.19 -14.09 4.24
N THR A 66 -16.74 -13.13 3.44
CA THR A 66 -15.59 -13.35 2.56
C THR A 66 -14.31 -13.54 3.38
N PRO A 67 -13.28 -14.24 2.86
CA PRO A 67 -11.99 -14.35 3.56
C PRO A 67 -11.36 -13.00 3.89
N THR A 68 -11.54 -12.01 3.02
CA THR A 68 -11.09 -10.63 3.24
C THR A 68 -11.82 -9.98 4.41
N ASP A 69 -13.13 -10.15 4.48
CA ASP A 69 -13.93 -9.62 5.58
C ASP A 69 -13.62 -10.33 6.90
N TYR A 70 -13.26 -11.62 6.86
CA TYR A 70 -12.74 -12.30 8.03
C TYR A 70 -11.46 -11.68 8.57
N VAL A 71 -10.48 -11.38 7.70
CA VAL A 71 -9.24 -10.70 8.13
C VAL A 71 -9.56 -9.33 8.72
N ARG A 72 -10.48 -8.57 8.12
CA ARG A 72 -10.94 -7.29 8.65
C ARG A 72 -11.57 -7.45 10.04
N MET A 73 -12.48 -8.40 10.19
CA MET A 73 -13.14 -8.71 11.47
C MET A 73 -12.12 -9.04 12.56
N ARG A 74 -11.19 -9.97 12.30
CA ARG A 74 -10.11 -10.33 13.24
C ARG A 74 -9.20 -9.16 13.57
N SER A 75 -8.90 -8.30 12.58
CA SER A 75 -8.10 -7.09 12.81
C SER A 75 -8.81 -6.13 13.79
N LEU A 76 -10.12 -5.95 13.61
CA LEU A 76 -10.93 -5.10 14.49
C LEU A 76 -10.98 -5.64 15.93
N GLU A 77 -11.17 -6.94 16.11
CA GLU A 77 -11.15 -7.59 17.42
C GLU A 77 -9.81 -7.41 18.15
N LEU A 78 -8.70 -7.45 17.41
CA LEU A 78 -7.35 -7.26 17.94
C LEU A 78 -6.95 -5.78 18.12
N ARG A 79 -7.86 -4.84 17.81
CA ARG A 79 -7.59 -3.38 17.80
C ARG A 79 -6.41 -2.98 16.92
N ILE A 80 -6.22 -3.70 15.82
CA ILE A 80 -5.24 -3.38 14.80
C ILE A 80 -6.03 -2.90 13.59
N SER A 81 -5.65 -1.74 13.03
CA SER A 81 -6.27 -1.28 11.80
C SER A 81 -6.10 -2.35 10.70
N PRO A 82 -7.17 -2.71 9.95
CA PRO A 82 -7.08 -3.65 8.83
C PRO A 82 -6.00 -3.25 7.81
N ASP A 83 -5.79 -1.95 7.59
CA ASP A 83 -4.76 -1.43 6.69
C ASP A 83 -3.35 -1.78 7.18
N VAL A 84 -3.14 -1.80 8.49
CA VAL A 84 -1.86 -2.19 9.11
C VAL A 84 -1.69 -3.71 9.07
N MET A 85 -2.78 -4.47 9.24
CA MET A 85 -2.74 -5.93 9.16
C MET A 85 -2.39 -6.40 7.74
N LEU A 86 -3.05 -5.83 6.72
CA LEU A 86 -2.80 -6.13 5.30
C LEU A 86 -1.53 -5.46 4.77
N GLY A 87 -1.10 -4.35 5.37
CA GLY A 87 0.07 -3.59 4.95
C GLY A 87 1.43 -4.26 5.18
N PRO A 88 2.52 -3.60 4.77
CA PRO A 88 3.88 -4.14 4.81
C PRO A 88 4.50 -4.19 6.21
N SER A 89 3.83 -3.65 7.24
CA SER A 89 4.35 -3.54 8.60
C SER A 89 4.81 -4.90 9.16
N ARG A 90 6.08 -4.94 9.60
CA ARG A 90 6.74 -6.13 10.17
C ARG A 90 6.89 -6.07 11.69
N LYS A 91 6.25 -5.11 12.38
CA LYS A 91 6.25 -5.02 13.85
C LYS A 91 5.87 -6.37 14.46
N ARG A 92 6.59 -6.79 15.50
CA ARG A 92 6.42 -8.14 16.09
C ARG A 92 4.97 -8.41 16.50
N THR A 93 4.33 -7.44 17.15
CA THR A 93 2.90 -7.52 17.55
C THR A 93 1.99 -7.82 16.37
N VAL A 94 2.11 -7.07 15.28
CA VAL A 94 1.29 -7.24 14.06
C VAL A 94 1.62 -8.55 13.36
N THR A 95 2.91 -8.89 13.21
CA THR A 95 3.33 -10.11 12.50
C THR A 95 2.91 -11.38 13.24
N THR A 96 3.00 -11.41 14.57
CA THR A 96 2.52 -12.54 15.37
C THR A 96 1.02 -12.77 15.16
N GLN A 97 0.21 -11.70 15.22
CA GLN A 97 -1.22 -11.81 14.99
C GLN A 97 -1.57 -12.17 13.54
N ARG A 98 -0.85 -11.60 12.57
CA ARG A 98 -1.01 -11.94 11.16
C ARG A 98 -0.76 -13.42 10.90
N ASN A 99 0.28 -13.99 11.51
CA ASN A 99 0.58 -15.41 11.34
C ASN A 99 -0.54 -16.30 11.94
N ARG A 100 -1.15 -15.89 13.06
CA ARG A 100 -2.33 -16.58 13.61
C ARG A 100 -3.52 -16.53 12.67
N ILE A 101 -3.84 -15.34 12.12
CA ILE A 101 -4.92 -15.19 11.12
C ILE A 101 -4.65 -16.05 9.88
N ILE A 102 -3.39 -16.16 9.45
CA ILE A 102 -2.98 -17.05 8.35
C ILE A 102 -3.32 -18.52 8.67
N LEU A 103 -3.01 -18.99 9.88
CA LEU A 103 -3.35 -20.34 10.31
C LEU A 103 -4.87 -20.56 10.36
N GLU A 104 -5.62 -19.59 10.91
CA GLU A 104 -7.09 -19.63 10.95
C GLU A 104 -7.69 -19.70 9.52
N LEU A 105 -7.17 -18.92 8.57
CA LEU A 105 -7.58 -19.00 7.16
C LEU A 105 -7.23 -20.37 6.54
N ARG A 106 -6.09 -20.95 6.90
CA ARG A 106 -5.70 -22.29 6.45
C ARG A 106 -6.65 -23.36 6.98
N GLN A 107 -7.02 -23.29 8.25
CA GLN A 107 -7.98 -24.20 8.89
C GLN A 107 -9.38 -24.10 8.26
N ARG A 108 -9.73 -22.95 7.70
CA ARG A 108 -10.97 -22.73 6.91
C ARG A 108 -10.91 -23.28 5.48
N GLY A 109 -9.83 -23.98 5.11
CA GLY A 109 -9.70 -24.67 3.83
C GLY A 109 -9.08 -23.85 2.70
N LEU A 110 -8.62 -22.62 2.94
CA LEU A 110 -7.99 -21.83 1.89
C LEU A 110 -6.61 -22.41 1.50
N SER A 111 -6.30 -22.36 0.20
CA SER A 111 -4.97 -22.69 -0.32
C SER A 111 -3.94 -21.62 0.05
N LEU A 112 -2.65 -21.97 0.02
CA LEU A 112 -1.58 -21.01 0.29
C LEU A 112 -1.58 -19.83 -0.68
N GLN A 113 -1.94 -20.06 -1.96
CA GLN A 113 -2.06 -18.98 -2.94
C GLN A 113 -3.27 -18.09 -2.65
N GLN A 114 -4.42 -18.68 -2.30
CA GLN A 114 -5.63 -17.92 -1.96
C GLN A 114 -5.39 -17.02 -0.74
N ILE A 115 -4.73 -17.55 0.30
CA ILE A 115 -4.35 -16.76 1.49
C ILE A 115 -3.39 -15.63 1.09
N GLY A 116 -2.44 -15.92 0.21
CA GLY A 116 -1.52 -14.92 -0.34
C GLY A 116 -2.24 -13.78 -1.06
N LEU A 117 -3.27 -14.10 -1.85
CA LEU A 117 -4.11 -13.09 -2.53
C LEU A 117 -4.88 -12.23 -1.54
N VAL A 118 -5.48 -12.84 -0.50
CA VAL A 118 -6.24 -12.12 0.54
C VAL A 118 -5.36 -11.16 1.34
N LEU A 119 -4.12 -11.56 1.63
CA LEU A 119 -3.18 -10.79 2.47
C LEU A 119 -2.16 -9.97 1.68
N HIS A 120 -2.22 -9.99 0.34
CA HIS A 120 -1.23 -9.37 -0.57
C HIS A 120 0.22 -9.82 -0.27
N ARG A 121 0.42 -11.12 -0.13
CA ARG A 121 1.72 -11.74 0.23
C ARG A 121 2.00 -12.98 -0.60
N ASP A 122 3.29 -13.28 -0.76
CA ASP A 122 3.73 -14.49 -1.43
C ASP A 122 3.31 -15.74 -0.64
N HIS A 123 2.82 -16.75 -1.36
CA HIS A 123 2.41 -18.04 -0.78
C HIS A 123 3.53 -18.73 0.01
N THR A 124 4.79 -18.53 -0.37
CA THR A 124 5.96 -19.01 0.40
C THR A 124 6.04 -18.33 1.76
N SER A 125 5.79 -17.02 1.84
CA SER A 125 5.71 -16.28 3.10
C SER A 125 4.57 -16.79 3.99
N ILE A 126 3.44 -17.19 3.37
CA ILE A 126 2.33 -17.84 4.08
C ILE A 126 2.76 -19.17 4.68
N LEU A 127 3.46 -20.02 3.92
CA LEU A 127 4.01 -21.29 4.43
C LEU A 127 4.95 -21.05 5.62
N HIS A 128 5.87 -20.08 5.51
CA HIS A 128 6.75 -19.71 6.62
C HIS A 128 5.98 -19.22 7.86
N ALA A 129 4.88 -18.48 7.67
CA ALA A 129 4.04 -18.01 8.76
C ALA A 129 3.34 -19.17 9.49
N ILE A 130 2.76 -20.12 8.75
CA ILE A 130 2.09 -21.30 9.31
C ILE A 130 3.08 -22.11 10.16
N ARG A 131 4.23 -22.50 9.59
CA ARG A 131 5.25 -23.28 10.28
C ARG A 131 5.78 -22.60 11.55
N ARG A 132 5.80 -21.27 11.59
CA ARG A 132 6.20 -20.51 12.80
C ARG A 132 5.14 -20.56 13.89
N VAL A 133 3.85 -20.58 13.54
CA VAL A 133 2.77 -20.71 14.52
C VAL A 133 2.71 -22.13 15.05
N GLU A 134 2.73 -23.14 14.18
CA GLU A 134 2.77 -24.56 14.57
C GLU A 134 3.95 -24.84 15.52
N ALA A 135 5.15 -24.32 15.20
CA ALA A 135 6.31 -24.45 16.08
C ALA A 135 6.12 -23.78 17.46
N ALA A 136 5.36 -22.68 17.51
CA ALA A 136 5.03 -21.98 18.76
C ALA A 136 3.94 -22.69 19.57
N GLU A 137 3.02 -23.39 18.90
CA GLU A 137 1.98 -24.22 19.51
C GLU A 137 2.52 -25.55 20.03
N GLY A 138 3.68 -25.99 19.53
CA GLY A 138 4.40 -27.13 20.10
C GLY A 138 4.74 -28.23 19.11
N ASP A 139 4.40 -28.10 17.83
CA ASP A 139 4.70 -29.11 16.82
C ASP A 139 6.22 -29.28 16.64
N ASP A 140 6.73 -30.47 16.93
CA ASP A 140 8.14 -30.80 16.88
C ASP A 140 8.70 -30.85 15.45
N GLU A 141 7.89 -31.25 14.45
CA GLU A 141 8.30 -31.21 13.05
C GLU A 141 8.51 -29.75 12.61
N ALA A 142 7.53 -28.90 12.91
CA ALA A 142 7.61 -27.47 12.62
C ALA A 142 8.78 -26.80 13.36
N LYS A 143 9.03 -27.11 14.64
CA LYS A 143 10.19 -26.61 15.39
C LYS A 143 11.50 -27.01 14.72
N ASN A 144 11.65 -28.28 14.35
CA ASN A 144 12.86 -28.77 13.68
C ASN A 144 13.06 -28.10 12.33
N TRP A 145 11.99 -27.90 11.57
CA TRP A 145 12.03 -27.16 10.32
C TRP A 145 12.48 -25.71 10.51
N VAL A 146 11.94 -25.00 11.51
CA VAL A 146 12.31 -23.62 11.84
C VAL A 146 13.78 -23.55 12.26
N ARG A 147 14.24 -24.46 13.12
CA ARG A 147 15.65 -24.56 13.54
C ARG A 147 16.58 -24.76 12.34
N ARG A 148 16.24 -25.68 11.43
CA ARG A 148 17.00 -25.93 10.20
C ARG A 148 17.09 -24.69 9.32
N LYS A 149 15.97 -23.98 9.12
CA LYS A 149 15.95 -22.75 8.30
C LYS A 149 16.74 -21.60 8.94
N ASN A 150 16.67 -21.44 10.26
CA ASN A 150 17.49 -20.46 10.97
C ASN A 150 18.98 -20.77 10.83
N ARG A 151 19.38 -22.05 10.94
CA ARG A 151 20.76 -22.49 10.72
C ARG A 151 21.26 -22.14 9.32
N GLN A 152 20.51 -22.51 8.28
CA GLN A 152 20.83 -22.17 6.88
C GLN A 152 20.99 -20.65 6.68
N SER A 153 20.12 -19.85 7.32
CA SER A 153 20.20 -18.39 7.25
C SER A 153 21.47 -17.84 7.91
N LEU A 154 21.88 -18.39 9.06
CA LEU A 154 23.11 -17.97 9.75
C LEU A 154 24.35 -18.33 8.93
N GLU A 155 24.42 -19.56 8.41
CA GLU A 155 25.51 -20.02 7.54
C GLU A 155 25.65 -19.11 6.30
N SER A 156 24.54 -18.73 5.67
CA SER A 156 24.54 -17.79 4.55
C SER A 156 25.03 -16.39 4.95
N GLN A 157 24.64 -15.89 6.13
CA GLN A 157 25.12 -14.59 6.62
C GLN A 157 26.62 -14.62 6.93
N HIS A 158 27.12 -15.69 7.55
CA HIS A 158 28.54 -15.88 7.82
C HIS A 158 29.35 -15.93 6.52
N ARG A 159 28.86 -16.65 5.51
CA ARG A 159 29.48 -16.67 4.17
C ARG A 159 29.55 -15.29 3.54
N ILE A 160 28.42 -14.58 3.47
CA ILE A 160 28.36 -13.23 2.88
C ILE A 160 29.27 -12.25 3.65
N ARG A 161 29.36 -12.39 4.98
CA ARG A 161 30.24 -11.57 5.80
C ARG A 161 31.71 -11.86 5.53
N ALA A 162 32.10 -13.13 5.46
CA ALA A 162 33.47 -13.54 5.13
C ALA A 162 33.87 -13.11 3.71
N GLU A 163 32.98 -13.24 2.72
CA GLU A 163 33.18 -12.76 1.35
C GLU A 163 33.40 -11.22 1.32
N LYS A 164 32.68 -10.46 2.15
CA LYS A 164 32.86 -9.01 2.28
C LYS A 164 34.15 -8.63 3.00
N GLU A 165 34.53 -9.37 4.05
CA GLU A 165 35.78 -9.14 4.81
C GLU A 165 37.02 -9.50 3.98
N ALA A 166 36.95 -10.52 3.11
CA ALA A 166 38.05 -10.90 2.21
C ALA A 166 38.22 -9.96 0.99
N ALA A 167 37.22 -9.13 0.69
CA ALA A 167 37.25 -8.16 -0.42
C ALA A 167 37.77 -6.78 -0.01
N LEU A 168 38.03 -6.56 1.30
CA LEU A 168 38.62 -5.35 1.88
C LEU A 168 40.12 -5.53 2.08
#